data_AF-A0A842TSK2-F1
#
_entry.id   AF-A0A842TSK2-F1
#
_cell.length_a   1.000
_cell.length_b   1.000
_cell.length_c   1.000
_cell.angle_alpha   90.00
_cell.angle_beta   90.00
_cell.angle_gamma   90.00
#
_symmetry.space_group_name_H-M   'P 1'
#
loop_
_entity.id
_entity.type
_entity.pdbx_description
1 polymer ?
#
loop_
_entity_poly.entity_id
_entity_poly.type
_entity_poly.pdbx_seq_one_letter_code
_entity_poly.pdbx_strand_id
1 'polypeptide(L)'
;MVRLILYNIEYEEGLPGHWYDYLKFWRILSSPPELNQKLIDFLKKLNPDIVALIEIDKGSFRSRYKDIPQIIEHKLEFTSLVDWVKYPFVSFLRIFHLVPIL
;
A
#
# COMPACT_ATOMS: atom_id res chain seq x y z
N MET A 1 -19.29 9.92 -17.14
CA MET A 1 -19.57 8.76 -16.27
C MET A 1 -18.40 8.64 -15.31
N VAL A 2 -18.64 8.47 -14.01
CA VAL A 2 -17.57 8.40 -13.00
C VAL A 2 -16.88 7.03 -13.07
N ARG A 3 -15.55 7.02 -13.11
CA ARG A 3 -14.70 5.83 -13.10
C ARG A 3 -14.08 5.64 -11.72
N LEU A 4 -14.54 4.62 -11.01
CA LEU A 4 -13.99 4.19 -9.73
C LEU A 4 -13.10 2.96 -9.94
N ILE A 5 -11.87 3.03 -9.43
CA ILE A 5 -10.98 1.87 -9.32
C ILE A 5 -10.85 1.50 -7.85
N LEU A 6 -11.16 0.24 -7.53
CA LEU A 6 -10.84 -0.38 -6.25
C LEU A 6 -9.82 -1.48 -6.50
N TYR A 7 -8.66 -1.38 -5.88
CA TYR A 7 -7.58 -2.33 -6.11
C TYR A 7 -6.78 -2.60 -4.82
N ASN A 8 -6.58 -3.88 -4.50
CA ASN A 8 -5.64 -4.27 -3.47
C ASN A 8 -4.25 -4.35 -4.08
N ILE A 9 -3.30 -3.56 -3.56
CA ILE A 9 -1.92 -3.53 -4.06
C ILE A 9 -0.99 -4.46 -3.26
N GLU A 10 -1.50 -5.11 -2.21
CA GLU A 10 -0.79 -6.09 -1.38
C GLU A 10 0.60 -5.57 -0.96
N TYR A 11 0.64 -4.37 -0.35
CA TYR A 11 1.86 -3.70 0.11
C TYR A 11 2.96 -3.55 -0.96
N GLU A 12 2.57 -3.50 -2.23
CA GLU A 12 3.48 -3.48 -3.36
C GLU A 12 4.45 -4.67 -3.35
N GLU A 13 4.05 -5.82 -2.79
CA GLU A 13 4.91 -7.00 -2.73
C GLU A 13 5.20 -7.53 -4.14
N GLY A 14 4.21 -7.44 -5.05
CA GLY A 14 4.31 -7.84 -6.45
C GLY A 14 4.46 -9.34 -6.66
N LEU A 15 3.90 -10.14 -5.76
CA LEU A 15 3.84 -11.59 -5.89
C LEU A 15 2.72 -11.95 -6.89
N PRO A 16 3.00 -12.74 -7.95
CA PRO A 16 1.99 -13.23 -8.88
C PRO A 16 0.93 -14.17 -8.27
N GLY A 17 1.13 -14.64 -7.04
CA GLY A 17 0.24 -15.56 -6.35
C GLY A 17 0.54 -17.04 -6.54
N HIS A 18 1.69 -17.42 -7.12
CA HIS A 18 2.09 -18.83 -7.13
C HIS A 18 2.64 -19.26 -5.77
N TRP A 19 2.46 -20.53 -5.41
CA TRP A 19 2.92 -21.06 -4.10
C TRP A 19 4.43 -20.83 -3.87
N TYR A 20 5.25 -20.91 -4.92
CA TYR A 20 6.70 -20.72 -4.81
C TYR A 20 7.09 -19.24 -4.70
N ASP A 21 6.20 -18.30 -5.02
CA ASP A 21 6.49 -16.88 -4.84
C ASP A 21 6.55 -16.50 -3.35
N TYR A 22 5.89 -17.27 -2.47
CA TYR A 22 6.04 -17.13 -1.01
C TYR A 22 7.44 -17.50 -0.50
N LEU A 23 8.25 -18.22 -1.29
CA LEU A 23 9.67 -18.44 -0.98
C LEU A 23 10.47 -17.13 -1.06
N LYS A 24 9.94 -16.09 -1.73
CA LYS A 24 10.53 -14.74 -1.81
C LYS A 24 10.14 -13.89 -0.60
N PHE A 25 10.25 -14.45 0.60
CA PHE A 25 9.83 -13.80 1.85
C PHE A 25 10.48 -12.42 2.06
N TRP A 26 11.67 -12.18 1.51
CA TRP A 26 12.36 -10.89 1.57
C TRP A 26 11.56 -9.74 0.93
N ARG A 27 10.59 -10.04 0.05
CA ARG A 27 9.71 -9.03 -0.56
C ARG A 27 8.75 -8.41 0.45
N ILE A 28 8.47 -9.11 1.56
CA ILE A 28 7.75 -8.55 2.71
C ILE A 28 8.58 -7.43 3.37
N LEU A 29 9.91 -7.46 3.26
CA LEU A 29 10.79 -6.45 3.85
C LEU A 29 11.12 -5.32 2.87
N SER A 30 11.06 -5.57 1.56
CA SER A 30 11.45 -4.61 0.53
C SER A 30 10.64 -4.83 -0.74
N SER A 31 9.86 -3.81 -1.13
CA SER A 31 9.12 -3.82 -2.38
C SER A 31 10.05 -3.61 -3.59
N PRO A 32 9.78 -4.23 -4.75
CA PRO A 32 10.48 -3.91 -5.99
C PRO A 32 10.30 -2.42 -6.34
N PRO A 33 11.39 -1.67 -6.57
CA PRO A 33 11.32 -0.21 -6.74
C PRO A 33 10.51 0.23 -7.97
N GLU A 34 10.36 -0.64 -8.97
CA GLU A 34 9.60 -0.36 -10.19
C GLU A 34 8.09 -0.52 -10.05
N LEU A 35 7.61 -1.24 -9.02
CA LEU A 35 6.21 -1.63 -8.94
C LEU A 35 5.29 -0.41 -8.75
N ASN A 36 5.74 0.54 -7.95
CA ASN A 36 5.05 1.82 -7.75
C ASN A 36 4.85 2.58 -9.07
N GLN A 37 5.91 2.65 -9.89
CA GLN A 37 5.83 3.31 -11.19
C GLN A 37 4.89 2.57 -12.15
N LYS A 38 4.93 1.23 -12.17
CA LYS A 38 4.01 0.40 -12.96
C LYS A 38 2.54 0.61 -12.55
N LEU A 39 2.27 0.72 -11.25
CA LEU A 39 0.94 1.03 -10.73
C LEU A 39 0.47 2.41 -11.20
N ILE A 40 1.32 3.44 -11.08
CA ILE A 40 1.01 4.80 -11.54
C ILE A 40 0.72 4.81 -13.04
N ASP A 41 1.57 4.18 -13.85
CA ASP A 41 1.41 4.14 -15.30
C ASP A 41 0.11 3.42 -15.71
N PHE A 42 -0.23 2.35 -14.99
CA PHE A 42 -1.50 1.64 -15.16
C PHE A 42 -2.70 2.53 -14.82
N LEU A 43 -2.68 3.21 -13.68
CA LEU A 43 -3.76 4.11 -13.27
C LEU A 43 -3.90 5.29 -14.25
N LYS A 44 -2.79 5.89 -14.70
CA LYS A 44 -2.79 6.94 -15.73
C LYS A 44 -3.49 6.49 -17.01
N LYS A 45 -3.19 5.26 -17.46
CA LYS A 45 -3.81 4.69 -18.66
C LYS A 45 -5.32 4.52 -18.50
N LEU A 46 -5.79 4.18 -17.30
CA LEU A 46 -7.22 4.02 -17.02
C LEU A 46 -7.95 5.36 -16.83
N ASN A 47 -7.23 6.43 -16.50
CA ASN A 47 -7.76 7.77 -16.26
C ASN A 47 -8.93 7.80 -15.24
N PRO A 48 -8.79 7.21 -14.03
CA PRO A 48 -9.87 7.15 -13.05
C PRO A 48 -10.25 8.52 -12.50
N ASP A 49 -11.52 8.69 -12.12
CA ASP A 49 -11.99 9.85 -11.35
C ASP A 49 -11.80 9.63 -9.84
N ILE A 50 -11.88 8.37 -9.40
CA ILE A 50 -11.71 7.97 -8.00
C ILE A 50 -10.86 6.69 -7.94
N VAL A 51 -9.86 6.68 -7.05
CA VAL A 51 -9.00 5.51 -6.79
C VAL A 51 -9.05 5.17 -5.31
N ALA A 52 -9.40 3.92 -5.01
CA ALA A 52 -9.35 3.34 -3.68
C ALA A 52 -8.33 2.20 -3.69
N LEU A 53 -7.22 2.38 -2.97
CA LEU A 53 -6.18 1.38 -2.82
C LEU A 53 -6.25 0.74 -1.44
N ILE A 54 -6.18 -0.60 -1.42
CA ILE A 54 -6.15 -1.41 -0.20
C ILE A 54 -4.71 -1.88 0.03
N GLU A 55 -4.31 -2.01 1.31
CA GLU A 55 -2.98 -2.46 1.74
C GLU A 55 -1.84 -1.62 1.14
N ILE A 56 -2.01 -0.30 1.16
CA ILE A 56 -0.98 0.66 0.78
C ILE A 56 -0.10 1.01 1.98
N ASP A 57 1.22 1.06 1.76
CA ASP A 57 2.18 1.43 2.78
C ASP A 57 2.37 2.95 2.87
N LYS A 58 2.36 3.46 4.11
CA LYS A 58 2.58 4.87 4.45
C LYS A 58 3.87 5.00 5.26
N GLY A 59 4.98 5.23 4.59
CA GLY A 59 6.28 5.48 5.24
C GLY A 59 6.88 4.25 5.95
N SER A 60 6.56 3.04 5.52
CA SER A 60 7.13 1.81 6.08
C SER A 60 8.59 1.63 5.66
N PHE A 61 9.33 0.75 6.36
CA PHE A 61 10.65 0.32 5.91
C PHE A 61 10.61 -0.27 4.48
N ARG A 62 9.55 -1.03 4.18
CA ARG A 62 9.31 -1.64 2.87
C ARG A 62 9.17 -0.60 1.76
N SER A 63 8.50 0.52 2.04
CA SER A 63 8.36 1.64 1.09
C SER A 63 9.55 2.63 1.13
N ARG A 64 10.62 2.30 1.86
CA ARG A 64 11.79 3.17 2.08
C ARG A 64 11.41 4.51 2.70
N TYR A 65 10.48 4.49 3.66
CA TYR A 65 9.96 5.67 4.35
C TYR A 65 9.27 6.67 3.42
N LYS A 66 8.82 6.22 2.25
CA LYS A 66 8.04 7.05 1.32
C LYS A 66 6.55 6.94 1.61
N ASP A 67 5.88 8.07 1.45
CA ASP A 67 4.44 8.15 1.56
C ASP A 67 3.81 7.87 0.19
N ILE A 68 3.53 6.60 -0.07
CA ILE A 68 3.07 6.12 -1.38
C ILE A 68 1.74 6.76 -1.80
N PRO A 69 0.73 6.91 -0.92
CA PRO A 69 -0.53 7.55 -1.29
C PRO A 69 -0.36 8.97 -1.84
N GLN A 70 0.53 9.76 -1.25
CA GLN A 70 0.82 11.16 -1.63
C GLN A 70 1.60 11.21 -2.94
N ILE A 71 2.52 10.25 -3.16
CA ILE A 71 3.19 10.12 -4.46
C ILE A 71 2.15 9.85 -5.55
N ILE A 72 1.19 8.97 -5.31
CA ILE A 72 0.13 8.64 -6.27
C ILE A 72 -0.79 9.83 -6.50
N GLU A 73 -1.25 10.49 -5.43
CA GLU A 73 -2.06 11.72 -5.50
C GLU A 73 -1.38 12.77 -6.39
N HIS A 74 -0.12 13.11 -6.10
CA HIS A 74 0.63 14.10 -6.87
C HIS A 74 0.88 13.66 -8.31
N LYS A 75 1.12 12.36 -8.56
CA LYS A 75 1.43 11.85 -9.91
C LYS A 75 0.20 11.72 -10.81
N LEU A 76 -0.98 11.57 -10.22
CA LEU A 76 -2.27 11.48 -10.91
C LEU A 76 -3.07 12.78 -10.87
N GLU A 77 -2.54 13.82 -10.21
CA GLU A 77 -3.18 15.14 -10.09
C GLU A 77 -4.57 15.08 -9.42
N PHE A 78 -4.72 14.19 -8.44
CA PHE A 78 -5.93 14.17 -7.62
C PHE A 78 -5.99 15.38 -6.70
N THR A 79 -7.22 15.86 -6.46
CA THR A 79 -7.48 17.05 -5.64
C THR A 79 -7.62 16.76 -4.15
N SER A 80 -7.76 15.50 -3.78
CA SER A 80 -7.96 15.07 -2.41
C SER A 80 -7.41 13.67 -2.16
N LEU A 81 -6.78 13.51 -1.00
CA LEU A 81 -6.34 12.24 -0.46
C LEU A 81 -7.06 11.96 0.86
N VAL A 82 -7.66 10.76 0.96
CA VAL A 82 -8.23 10.24 2.20
C VAL A 82 -7.53 8.92 2.49
N ASP A 83 -6.95 8.79 3.66
CA ASP A 83 -6.29 7.58 4.12
C ASP A 83 -6.89 7.06 5.42
N TRP A 84 -6.76 5.75 5.63
CA TRP A 84 -7.17 5.10 6.87
C TRP A 84 -6.20 3.99 7.23
N VAL A 85 -5.83 3.92 8.50
CA VAL A 85 -4.89 2.91 9.01
C VAL A 85 -5.66 1.80 9.70
N LYS A 86 -5.51 0.56 9.21
CA LYS A 86 -6.16 -0.64 9.77
C LYS A 86 -5.81 -0.86 11.25
N TYR A 87 -4.55 -0.61 11.61
CA TYR A 87 -4.04 -0.78 12.97
C TYR A 87 -3.32 0.50 13.43
N PRO A 88 -4.02 1.45 14.08
CA PRO A 88 -3.37 2.62 14.62
C PRO A 88 -2.42 2.21 15.77
N PHE A 89 -1.37 3.00 16.01
CA PHE A 89 -0.35 2.71 17.04
C PHE A 89 -0.98 2.45 18.42
N VAL A 90 -2.06 3.16 18.75
CA VAL A 90 -2.85 2.96 19.98
C VAL A 90 -3.42 1.54 20.09
N SER A 91 -3.79 0.91 18.97
CA SER A 91 -4.24 -0.49 18.94
C SER A 91 -3.08 -1.45 19.17
N PHE A 92 -1.88 -1.12 18.71
CA PHE A 92 -0.69 -1.92 18.98
C PHE A 92 -0.29 -1.87 20.46
N LEU A 93 -0.45 -0.71 21.11
CA LEU A 93 -0.25 -0.59 22.56
C LEU A 93 -1.20 -1.49 23.38
N ARG A 94 -2.37 -1.86 22.83
CA ARG A 94 -3.27 -2.80 23.52
C ARG A 94 -2.73 -4.23 23.57
N ILE A 95 -1.75 -4.59 22.74
CA ILE A 95 -1.07 -5.89 22.84
C ILE A 95 -0.37 -6.02 24.19
N PHE A 96 0.13 -4.93 24.79
CA PHE A 96 0.71 -4.97 26.14
C PHE A 96 -0.31 -5.35 27.23
N HIS A 97 -1.62 -5.21 26.99
CA HIS A 97 -2.65 -5.73 27.90
C HIS A 97 -2.89 -7.24 27.75
N LEU A 98 -2.45 -7.84 26.64
CA LEU A 98 -2.56 -9.27 26.37
C LEU A 98 -1.29 -10.04 26.78
N VAL A 99 -0.19 -9.33 27.04
CA VAL A 99 1.00 -9.91 27.65
C VAL A 99 0.75 -9.95 29.16
N PRO A 100 0.70 -11.14 29.80
CA PRO A 100 0.68 -11.19 31.26
C PRO A 100 1.95 -10.51 31.76
N ILE A 101 1.79 -9.40 32.47
CA ILE A 101 2.88 -8.76 33.19
C ILE A 101 3.35 -9.78 34.22
N LEU A 102 4.52 -10.38 33.98
CA LEU A 102 5.26 -11.19 34.94
C LEU A 102 5.95 -10.28 35.96
#